data_AF-A0A2M7IIS3-F1
#
_entry.id   AF-A0A2M7IIS3-F1
#
_cell.length_a   1.000
_cell.length_b   1.000
_cell.length_c   1.000
_cell.angle_alpha   90.00
_cell.angle_beta   90.00
_cell.angle_gamma   90.00
#
_symmetry.space_group_name_H-M   'P 1'
#
loop_
_entity.id
_entity.type
_entity.pdbx_description
1 polymer ?
#
loop_
_entity_poly.entity_id
_entity_poly.type
_entity_poly.pdbx_seq_one_letter_code
_entity_poly.pdbx_strand_id
1 'polypeptide(L)'
;MSTSENQNPVKLSWYGRAGDWAKKNQGDIALVLGFVFVALISFGIGYLTAPGVQKNPLIIEGPQTGISEQVASGQAGDAASASVLESATNAVDSGKGLIVASKNSKIYHWPWCSAAKNIKPENQVWFKSEAEAQATGRTRCADFGKLAPAGYIK
;
A
#
# COMPACT_ATOMS: atom_id res chain seq x y z
N MET A 1 39.34 -27.79 33.37
CA MET A 1 40.08 -26.50 33.32
C MET A 1 40.29 -26.16 31.86
N SER A 2 39.30 -25.56 31.21
CA SER A 2 39.16 -24.09 31.03
C SER A 2 39.89 -23.60 29.78
N THR A 3 39.13 -23.60 28.68
CA THR A 3 38.91 -22.50 27.75
C THR A 3 40.12 -21.70 27.24
N SER A 4 40.42 -21.81 25.94
CA SER A 4 41.02 -20.70 25.17
C SER A 4 40.01 -20.23 24.11
N GLU A 5 39.14 -19.33 24.56
CA GLU A 5 38.18 -18.58 23.76
C GLU A 5 38.94 -17.51 22.97
N ASN A 6 39.10 -17.73 21.65
CA ASN A 6 39.67 -16.76 20.73
C ASN A 6 38.63 -15.66 20.45
N GLN A 7 38.59 -14.65 21.32
CA GLN A 7 37.81 -13.43 21.11
C GLN A 7 38.69 -12.45 20.32
N ASN A 8 38.57 -12.48 19.00
CA ASN A 8 39.01 -11.39 18.14
C ASN A 8 37.86 -10.37 18.02
N PRO A 9 37.89 -9.22 18.71
CA PRO A 9 36.90 -8.20 18.48
C PRO A 9 37.27 -7.45 17.20
N VAL A 10 36.59 -7.78 16.10
CA VAL A 10 36.54 -6.90 14.92
C VAL A 10 35.77 -5.64 15.33
N LYS A 11 36.41 -4.74 16.09
CA LYS A 11 35.82 -3.47 16.51
C LYS A 11 35.67 -2.59 15.26
N LEU A 12 34.43 -2.55 14.81
CA LEU A 12 33.89 -1.76 13.72
C LEU A 12 34.11 -0.25 13.95
N SER A 13 35.27 0.30 13.55
CA SER A 13 35.56 1.75 13.59
C SER A 13 35.20 2.47 12.28
N TRP A 14 33.98 2.23 11.77
CA TRP A 14 33.50 2.94 10.57
C TRP A 14 33.27 4.45 10.82
N TYR A 15 33.00 4.84 12.07
CA TYR A 15 32.68 6.21 12.46
C TYR A 15 33.84 7.21 12.27
N GLY A 16 35.10 6.78 12.46
CA GLY A 16 36.25 7.68 12.38
C GLY A 16 36.52 8.17 10.95
N ARG A 17 36.42 7.25 9.98
CA ARG A 17 36.67 7.55 8.56
C ARG A 17 35.54 8.37 7.91
N ALA A 18 34.32 8.21 8.40
CA ALA A 18 33.16 8.96 7.93
C ALA A 18 33.21 10.45 8.31
N GLY A 19 33.74 10.79 9.50
CA GLY A 19 33.80 12.17 9.99
C GLY A 19 34.74 13.06 9.18
N ASP A 20 35.92 12.56 8.83
CA ASP A 20 36.90 13.32 8.02
C ASP A 20 36.45 13.47 6.57
N TRP A 21 35.79 12.44 6.02
CA TRP A 21 35.17 12.52 4.70
C TRP A 21 33.99 13.49 4.67
N ALA A 22 33.18 13.53 5.75
CA ALA A 22 32.07 14.46 5.86
C ALA A 22 32.54 15.92 5.94
N LYS A 23 33.63 16.20 6.68
CA LYS A 23 34.24 17.54 6.73
C LYS A 23 34.73 18.02 5.36
N LYS A 24 35.37 17.13 4.60
CA LYS A 24 35.87 17.44 3.26
C LYS A 24 34.74 17.76 2.27
N ASN A 25 33.59 17.10 2.40
CA ASN A 25 32.43 17.28 1.51
C ASN A 25 31.29 18.05 2.20
N GLN A 26 31.60 18.92 3.17
CA GLN A 26 30.59 19.61 3.98
C GLN A 26 29.56 20.40 3.15
N GLY A 27 30.01 21.08 2.08
CA GLY A 27 29.13 21.83 1.20
C GLY A 27 28.13 20.94 0.44
N ASP A 28 28.61 19.88 -0.20
CA ASP A 28 27.77 18.94 -0.95
C ASP A 28 26.83 18.16 -0.03
N ILE A 29 27.31 17.76 1.15
CA ILE A 29 26.48 17.09 2.15
C ILE A 29 25.40 18.04 2.68
N ALA A 30 25.72 19.32 2.93
CA ALA A 30 24.72 20.31 3.35
C ALA A 30 23.66 20.53 2.26
N LEU A 31 24.04 20.54 0.97
CA LEU A 31 23.12 20.66 -0.15
C LEU A 31 22.18 19.43 -0.23
N VAL A 32 22.75 18.23 -0.17
CA VAL A 32 21.98 16.97 -0.22
C VAL A 32 21.07 16.86 1.00
N LEU A 33 21.58 17.15 2.19
CA LEU A 33 20.80 17.12 3.43
C LEU A 33 19.68 18.16 3.36
N GLY A 34 19.95 19.38 2.90
CA GLY A 34 18.93 20.41 2.69
C GLY A 34 17.81 19.95 1.75
N PHE A 35 18.17 19.33 0.62
CA PHE A 35 17.19 18.78 -0.32
C PHE A 35 16.34 17.67 0.30
N VAL A 36 16.96 16.76 1.07
CA VAL A 36 16.23 15.71 1.80
C VAL A 36 15.28 16.32 2.82
N PHE A 37 15.68 17.37 3.54
CA PHE A 37 14.82 18.08 4.49
C PHE A 37 13.63 18.74 3.81
N VAL A 38 13.83 19.41 2.67
CA VAL A 38 12.75 19.99 1.87
C VAL A 38 11.76 18.91 1.42
N ALA A 39 12.25 17.77 0.92
CA ALA A 39 11.42 16.65 0.53
C ALA A 39 10.58 16.09 1.69
N LEU A 40 11.17 15.96 2.89
CA LEU A 40 10.46 15.48 4.08
C LEU A 40 9.38 16.46 4.55
N ILE A 41 9.64 17.77 4.49
CA ILE A 41 8.64 18.79 4.86
C ILE A 41 7.47 18.76 3.87
N SER A 42 7.74 18.74 2.57
CA SER A 42 6.69 18.63 1.55
C SER A 42 5.91 17.33 1.64
N PHE A 43 6.60 16.21 1.91
CA PHE A 43 5.96 14.91 2.14
C PHE A 43 5.09 14.93 3.40
N GLY A 44 5.56 15.55 4.49
CA GLY A 44 4.81 15.70 5.73
C GLY A 44 3.48 16.44 5.54
N ILE A 45 3.49 17.54 4.79
CA ILE A 45 2.26 18.32 4.52
C ILE A 45 1.27 17.51 3.67
N GLY A 46 1.75 16.79 2.64
CA GLY A 46 0.91 15.92 1.83
C GLY A 46 0.34 14.73 2.61
N TYR A 47 1.13 14.15 3.52
CA TYR A 47 0.72 13.05 4.39
C TYR A 47 -0.36 13.48 5.39
N LEU A 48 -0.23 14.66 5.98
CA LEU A 48 -1.22 15.26 6.90
C LEU A 48 -2.52 15.67 6.20
N THR A 49 -2.45 15.95 4.90
CA THR A 49 -3.60 16.42 4.11
C THR A 49 -4.35 15.29 3.42
N ALA A 50 -4.08 14.02 3.74
CA ALA A 50 -4.91 12.93 3.24
C ALA A 50 -6.33 13.09 3.82
N PRO A 51 -7.35 13.49 3.02
CA PRO A 51 -8.69 13.57 3.54
C PRO A 51 -9.10 12.15 3.91
N GLY A 52 -9.43 11.93 5.17
CA GLY A 52 -10.11 10.71 5.57
C GLY A 52 -11.29 10.56 4.62
N VAL A 53 -11.32 9.46 3.86
CA VAL A 53 -12.38 9.16 2.90
C VAL A 53 -13.69 9.18 3.68
N GLN A 54 -14.39 10.32 3.62
CA GLN A 54 -15.76 10.47 4.10
C GLN A 54 -16.57 9.53 3.21
N LYS A 55 -16.82 8.32 3.72
CA LYS A 55 -17.74 7.37 3.11
C LYS A 55 -19.15 7.90 3.33
N ASN A 56 -19.52 8.96 2.63
CA ASN A 56 -20.93 9.29 2.50
C ASN A 56 -21.55 8.19 1.64
N PRO A 57 -22.48 7.38 2.16
CA PRO A 57 -23.19 6.41 1.36
C PRO A 57 -24.05 7.17 0.37
N LEU A 58 -23.59 7.25 -0.87
CA LEU A 58 -24.37 7.71 -2.00
C LEU A 58 -25.51 6.71 -2.21
N ILE A 59 -26.68 7.05 -1.67
CA ILE A 59 -27.94 6.36 -1.93
C ILE A 59 -28.33 6.71 -3.37
N ILE A 60 -28.23 5.73 -4.27
CA ILE A 60 -28.73 5.85 -5.64
C ILE A 60 -30.24 5.59 -5.57
N GLU A 61 -31.03 6.64 -5.33
CA GLU A 61 -32.46 6.59 -5.67
C GLU A 61 -32.59 6.74 -7.18
N GLY A 62 -33.39 5.87 -7.80
CA GLY A 62 -33.70 5.88 -9.22
C GLY A 62 -34.37 7.19 -9.69
N PRO A 63 -34.59 7.31 -11.00
CA PRO A 63 -34.25 8.50 -11.77
C PRO A 63 -35.26 9.62 -11.56
N GLN A 64 -34.80 10.77 -11.06
CA GLN A 64 -35.46 12.05 -11.27
C GLN A 64 -34.38 13.11 -11.55
N THR A 65 -34.31 13.45 -12.84
CA THR A 65 -33.83 14.70 -13.45
C THR A 65 -33.42 15.83 -12.49
N GLY A 66 -32.15 16.22 -12.54
CA GLY A 66 -31.66 17.43 -11.89
C GLY A 66 -30.18 17.63 -12.15
N ILE A 67 -29.85 18.16 -13.33
CA ILE A 67 -28.55 18.77 -13.58
C ILE A 67 -28.43 19.95 -12.62
N SER A 68 -27.54 19.85 -11.62
CA SER A 68 -27.08 21.03 -10.89
C SER A 68 -25.59 20.91 -10.67
N GLU A 69 -24.90 21.44 -11.65
CA GLU A 69 -23.51 21.86 -11.61
C GLU A 69 -23.40 22.95 -10.53
N GLN A 70 -22.79 22.64 -9.39
CA GLN A 70 -22.33 23.66 -8.45
C GLN A 70 -20.85 23.45 -8.16
N VAL A 71 -20.05 23.97 -9.09
CA VAL A 71 -18.67 24.38 -8.90
C VAL A 71 -18.66 25.73 -8.19
N ALA A 72 -18.26 25.74 -6.91
CA ALA A 72 -17.62 26.87 -6.20
C ALA A 72 -17.24 26.35 -4.80
N SER A 73 -15.96 26.09 -4.52
CA SER A 73 -14.96 27.07 -4.06
C SER A 73 -14.76 26.98 -2.54
N GLY A 74 -13.51 26.72 -2.13
CA GLY A 74 -12.91 27.34 -0.94
C GLY A 74 -13.14 26.70 0.44
N GLN A 75 -12.06 26.08 0.94
CA GLN A 75 -11.44 26.37 2.24
C GLN A 75 -12.19 26.08 3.57
N ALA A 76 -11.61 25.12 4.29
CA ALA A 76 -11.31 25.07 5.73
C ALA A 76 -12.42 25.10 6.80
N GLY A 77 -12.27 24.15 7.73
CA GLY A 77 -12.65 24.27 9.14
C GLY A 77 -13.94 23.56 9.50
N ASP A 78 -13.86 22.37 10.09
CA ASP A 78 -13.91 22.23 11.55
C ASP A 78 -14.06 20.74 11.93
N ALA A 79 -13.40 20.38 13.01
CA ALA A 79 -13.36 19.05 13.57
C ALA A 79 -14.43 18.90 14.65
N ALA A 80 -15.34 17.95 14.51
CA ALA A 80 -15.98 17.34 15.67
C ALA A 80 -16.62 15.98 15.36
N SER A 81 -16.23 15.01 16.18
CA SER A 81 -16.97 13.80 16.60
C SER A 81 -17.27 12.73 15.55
N ALA A 82 -16.81 11.48 15.65
CA ALA A 82 -16.68 10.52 16.75
C ALA A 82 -17.63 9.34 16.46
N SER A 83 -17.08 8.12 16.51
CA SER A 83 -17.78 6.83 16.43
C SER A 83 -18.35 6.54 15.02
N VAL A 84 -18.10 5.39 14.40
CA VAL A 84 -18.46 4.07 14.92
C VAL A 84 -17.47 3.01 14.46
N LEU A 85 -17.17 2.12 15.40
CA LEU A 85 -16.63 0.79 15.20
C LEU A 85 -17.45 0.01 14.15
N GLU A 86 -16.76 -0.94 13.52
CA GLU A 86 -17.28 -2.22 13.06
C GLU A 86 -17.61 -2.39 11.57
N SER A 87 -16.82 -3.30 10.97
CA SER A 87 -17.22 -4.32 10.01
C SER A 87 -18.39 -4.01 9.09
N ALA A 88 -18.05 -3.75 7.82
CA ALA A 88 -18.89 -4.19 6.73
C ALA A 88 -18.01 -4.63 5.56
N THR A 89 -17.89 -5.96 5.48
CA THR A 89 -18.00 -6.74 4.24
C THR A 89 -17.12 -6.31 3.07
N ASN A 90 -16.12 -7.16 2.81
CA ASN A 90 -15.54 -7.36 1.48
C ASN A 90 -16.68 -7.60 0.48
N ALA A 91 -17.23 -6.53 -0.08
CA ALA A 91 -18.03 -6.60 -1.27
C ALA A 91 -17.06 -6.99 -2.37
N VAL A 92 -17.08 -8.30 -2.68
CA VAL A 92 -16.70 -8.79 -3.99
C VAL A 92 -17.45 -7.92 -4.98
N ASP A 93 -16.70 -7.06 -5.68
CA ASP A 93 -17.18 -6.37 -6.87
C ASP A 93 -17.54 -7.46 -7.87
N SER A 94 -18.81 -7.86 -7.86
CA SER A 94 -19.37 -9.01 -8.59
C SER A 94 -19.26 -8.88 -10.12
N GLY A 95 -18.53 -7.89 -10.64
CA GLY A 95 -18.19 -7.71 -12.05
C GLY A 95 -16.71 -7.96 -12.39
N LYS A 96 -15.81 -8.05 -11.40
CA LYS A 96 -14.38 -8.33 -11.60
C LYS A 96 -14.11 -9.80 -11.24
N GLY A 97 -13.25 -10.48 -12.01
CA GLY A 97 -13.05 -11.94 -11.93
C GLY A 97 -12.82 -12.50 -10.52
N LEU A 98 -13.05 -13.80 -10.34
CA LEU A 98 -12.93 -14.47 -9.03
C LEU A 98 -11.53 -14.33 -8.43
N ILE A 99 -10.51 -14.28 -9.29
CA ILE A 99 -9.11 -14.33 -8.91
C ILE A 99 -8.37 -13.15 -9.56
N VAL A 100 -7.46 -12.52 -8.82
CA VAL A 100 -6.61 -11.44 -9.31
C VAL A 100 -5.14 -11.84 -9.25
N ALA A 101 -4.40 -11.55 -10.31
CA ALA A 101 -2.95 -11.67 -10.38
C ALA A 101 -2.33 -10.31 -10.73
N SER A 102 -1.03 -10.15 -10.44
CA SER A 102 -0.28 -9.01 -10.95
C SER A 102 0.29 -9.34 -12.33
N LYS A 103 0.43 -8.35 -13.21
CA LYS A 103 1.23 -8.49 -14.44
C LYS A 103 2.69 -8.79 -14.13
N ASN A 104 3.20 -8.26 -13.00
CA ASN A 104 4.59 -8.40 -12.59
C ASN A 104 4.87 -9.69 -11.80
N SER A 105 3.83 -10.38 -11.32
CA SER A 105 3.99 -11.63 -10.57
C SER A 105 3.34 -12.79 -11.31
N LYS A 106 3.92 -13.98 -11.13
CA LYS A 106 3.30 -15.23 -11.58
C LYS A 106 2.31 -15.78 -10.55
N ILE A 107 1.96 -15.01 -9.53
CA ILE A 107 1.16 -15.48 -8.40
C ILE A 107 -0.23 -14.86 -8.46
N TYR A 108 -1.26 -15.70 -8.36
CA TYR A 108 -2.64 -15.26 -8.26
C TYR A 108 -3.17 -15.38 -6.82
N HIS A 109 -4.06 -14.45 -6.48
CA HIS A 109 -4.58 -14.21 -5.15
C HIS A 109 -6.09 -13.93 -5.22
N TRP A 110 -6.76 -14.05 -4.08
CA TRP A 110 -8.12 -13.58 -3.92
C TRP A 110 -8.16 -12.05 -3.78
N PRO A 111 -9.23 -11.37 -4.24
CA PRO A 111 -9.32 -9.91 -4.21
C PRO A 111 -9.35 -9.31 -2.80
N TRP A 112 -9.77 -10.08 -1.78
CA TRP A 112 -9.72 -9.65 -0.38
C TRP A 112 -8.34 -9.85 0.29
N CYS A 113 -7.40 -10.53 -0.38
CA CYS A 113 -6.06 -10.76 0.16
C CYS A 113 -5.28 -9.44 0.27
N SER A 114 -4.47 -9.28 1.33
CA SER A 114 -3.60 -8.10 1.50
C SER A 114 -2.68 -7.88 0.30
N ALA A 115 -2.12 -8.96 -0.27
CA ALA A 115 -1.27 -8.87 -1.46
C ALA A 115 -2.03 -8.33 -2.67
N ALA A 116 -3.30 -8.70 -2.84
CA ALA A 116 -4.15 -8.23 -3.94
C ALA A 116 -4.50 -6.75 -3.82
N LYS A 117 -4.78 -6.26 -2.60
CA LYS A 117 -5.08 -4.84 -2.33
C LYS A 117 -3.91 -3.91 -2.66
N ASN A 118 -2.68 -4.41 -2.59
CA ASN A 118 -1.47 -3.65 -2.91
C ASN A 118 -1.13 -3.62 -4.42
N ILE A 119 -1.86 -4.37 -5.26
CA ILE A 119 -1.62 -4.38 -6.71
C ILE A 119 -2.22 -3.11 -7.31
N LYS A 120 -1.40 -2.30 -7.98
CA LYS A 120 -1.86 -1.14 -8.75
C LYS A 120 -2.92 -1.55 -9.78
N PRO A 121 -4.00 -0.78 -9.98
CA PRO A 121 -5.10 -1.15 -10.89
C PRO A 121 -4.61 -1.41 -12.32
N GLU A 122 -3.58 -0.68 -12.79
CA GLU A 122 -2.96 -0.88 -14.11
C GLU A 122 -2.31 -2.27 -14.29
N ASN A 123 -1.92 -2.91 -13.18
CA ASN A 123 -1.20 -4.17 -13.14
C ASN A 123 -2.07 -5.34 -12.70
N GLN A 124 -3.35 -5.13 -12.43
CA GLN A 124 -4.27 -6.20 -12.07
C GLN A 124 -4.71 -6.98 -13.32
N VAL A 125 -4.59 -8.29 -13.25
CA VAL A 125 -5.12 -9.23 -14.25
C VAL A 125 -6.15 -10.09 -13.55
N TRP A 126 -7.39 -10.03 -14.03
CA TRP A 126 -8.50 -10.73 -13.43
C TRP A 126 -8.82 -11.99 -14.22
N PHE A 127 -9.01 -13.10 -13.51
CA PHE A 127 -9.35 -14.41 -14.08
C PHE A 127 -10.70 -14.88 -13.56
N LYS A 128 -11.44 -15.62 -14.39
CA LYS A 128 -12.74 -16.17 -14.00
C LYS A 128 -12.60 -17.52 -13.30
N SER A 129 -11.50 -18.24 -13.52
CA SER A 129 -11.23 -19.52 -12.88
C SER A 129 -9.74 -19.73 -12.59
N GLU A 130 -9.46 -20.65 -11.67
CA GLU A 130 -8.09 -21.10 -11.37
C GLU A 130 -7.44 -21.80 -12.57
N ALA A 131 -8.22 -22.57 -13.33
CA ALA A 131 -7.74 -23.23 -14.55
C ALA A 131 -7.25 -22.21 -15.59
N GLU A 132 -7.97 -21.10 -15.77
CA GLU A 132 -7.59 -20.03 -16.70
C GLU A 132 -6.30 -19.33 -16.24
N ALA A 133 -6.16 -19.06 -14.93
CA ALA A 133 -4.94 -18.51 -14.37
C ALA A 133 -3.75 -19.47 -14.53
N GLN A 134 -3.94 -20.76 -14.27
CA GLN A 134 -2.89 -21.79 -14.40
C GLN A 134 -2.48 -22.02 -15.86
N ALA A 135 -3.42 -21.95 -16.81
CA ALA A 135 -3.13 -22.04 -18.24
C ALA A 135 -2.16 -20.93 -18.71
N THR A 136 -2.17 -19.79 -18.03
CA THR A 136 -1.19 -18.70 -18.28
C THR A 136 0.17 -18.89 -17.59
N GLY A 137 0.41 -20.04 -16.95
CA GLY A 137 1.65 -20.35 -16.24
C GLY A 137 1.77 -19.67 -14.87
N ARG A 138 0.64 -19.29 -14.26
CA ARG A 138 0.60 -18.66 -12.93
C ARG A 138 0.31 -19.69 -11.84
N THR A 139 0.86 -19.47 -10.65
CA THR A 139 0.74 -20.33 -9.47
C THR A 139 -0.10 -19.67 -8.37
N ARG A 140 -0.74 -20.49 -7.54
CA ARG A 140 -1.52 -20.01 -6.38
C ARG A 140 -0.63 -19.41 -5.31
N CYS A 141 -1.16 -18.44 -4.59
CA CYS A 141 -0.60 -17.98 -3.31
C CYS A 141 -0.62 -19.09 -2.24
N ALA A 142 0.31 -19.03 -1.28
CA ALA A 142 0.38 -19.97 -0.16
C ALA A 142 -0.93 -20.02 0.67
N ASP A 143 -1.58 -18.88 0.90
CA ASP A 143 -2.82 -18.80 1.68
C ASP A 143 -4.09 -18.91 0.81
N PHE A 144 -3.95 -19.22 -0.48
CA PHE A 144 -5.07 -19.29 -1.42
C PHE A 144 -6.16 -20.29 -0.98
N GLY A 145 -5.75 -21.46 -0.47
CA GLY A 145 -6.70 -22.47 0.03
C GLY A 145 -7.32 -22.13 1.38
N LYS A 146 -6.64 -21.35 2.22
CA LYS A 146 -7.15 -20.94 3.55
C LYS A 146 -8.15 -19.81 3.45
N LEU A 147 -7.96 -18.94 2.47
CA LEU A 147 -8.76 -17.74 2.24
C LEU A 147 -9.87 -17.96 1.22
N ALA A 148 -10.12 -19.20 0.77
CA ALA A 148 -11.13 -19.49 -0.23
C ALA A 148 -12.54 -19.13 0.29
N PRO A 149 -13.40 -18.51 -0.54
CA PRO A 149 -14.75 -18.18 -0.14
C PRO A 149 -15.57 -19.46 0.03
N ALA A 150 -16.56 -19.44 0.93
CA ALA A 150 -17.48 -20.56 1.12
C ALA A 150 -18.19 -20.88 -0.21
N GLY A 151 -18.02 -22.10 -0.72
CA GLY A 151 -18.56 -22.53 -2.01
C GLY A 151 -17.55 -22.56 -3.17
N TYR A 152 -16.27 -22.26 -2.95
CA TYR A 152 -15.24 -22.47 -3.98
C TYR A 152 -14.95 -23.97 -4.15
N ILE A 153 -15.28 -24.49 -5.34
CA ILE A 153 -14.97 -25.86 -5.76
C ILE A 153 -13.80 -25.77 -6.75
N LYS A 154 -12.76 -26.57 -6.52
CA LYS A 154 -11.57 -26.66 -7.38
C LYS A 154 -11.89 -27.27 -8.74
#